data_AF-A0A7V0QZ00-F1
#
_entry.id   AF-A0A7V0QZ00-F1
#
_cell.length_a   1.000
_cell.length_b   1.000
_cell.length_c   1.000
_cell.angle_alpha   90.00
_cell.angle_beta   90.00
_cell.angle_gamma   90.00
#
_symmetry.space_group_name_H-M   'P 1'
#
loop_
_entity.id
_entity.type
_entity.pdbx_description
1 polymer ?
#
loop_
_entity_poly.entity_id
_entity_poly.type
_entity_poly.pdbx_seq_one_letter_code
_entity_poly.pdbx_strand_id
1 'polypeptide(L)' 'MTTYTFSEARQKLSSVLEKARTQGEVLIKRKDGSIFVVKPMSSKRSPLDVAGINVNLSAKEIVDIVREIRER' A
#
# COMPACT_ATOMS: atom_id res chain seq x y z
N MET A 1 15.12 14.50 -2.84
CA MET A 1 14.98 13.88 -1.51
C MET A 1 14.68 14.97 -0.50
N THR A 2 13.49 14.96 0.10
CA THR A 2 13.07 16.02 1.04
C THR A 2 13.53 15.72 2.46
N THR A 3 14.06 16.73 3.16
CA THR A 3 14.50 16.61 4.57
C THR A 3 13.63 17.50 5.45
N TYR A 4 13.14 16.95 6.55
CA TYR A 4 12.38 17.65 7.59
C TYR A 4 13.19 17.68 8.89
N THR A 5 12.99 18.71 9.70
CA THR A 5 13.42 18.66 11.10
C THR A 5 12.49 17.75 11.90
N PHE A 6 12.98 17.23 13.03
CA PHE A 6 12.14 16.45 13.95
C PHE A 6 10.87 17.20 14.39
N SER A 7 10.97 18.50 14.66
CA SER A 7 9.83 19.32 15.07
C SER A 7 8.78 19.43 13.97
N GLU A 8 9.19 19.66 12.72
CA GLU A 8 8.28 19.73 11.57
C GLU A 8 7.60 18.38 11.32
N ALA A 9 8.39 17.30 11.35
CA ALA A 9 7.86 15.95 11.16
C ALA A 9 6.84 15.57 12.24
N ARG A 10 7.08 15.99 13.50
CA ARG A 10 6.14 15.78 14.60
C ARG A 10 4.84 16.57 14.42
N GLN A 11 4.93 17.82 13.96
CA GLN A 11 3.75 18.67 13.76
C GLN A 11 2.92 18.30 12.52
N LYS A 12 3.56 17.76 11.48
CA LYS A 12 2.94 17.53 10.16
C LYS A 12 3.14 16.09 9.68
N LEU A 13 3.04 15.13 10.59
CA LEU A 13 3.38 13.73 10.31
C LEU A 13 2.62 13.17 9.11
N SER A 14 1.31 13.44 8.98
CA SER A 14 0.51 13.00 7.83
C SER A 14 1.08 13.48 6.50
N SER A 15 1.46 14.75 6.40
CA SER A 15 2.05 15.31 5.18
C SER A 15 3.43 14.71 4.87
N VAL A 16 4.22 14.40 5.91
CA VAL A 16 5.52 13.74 5.76
C VAL A 16 5.34 12.32 5.23
N LEU A 17 4.37 11.56 5.74
CA LEU A 17 4.07 10.21 5.25
C LEU A 17 3.56 10.21 3.82
N GLU A 18 2.71 11.17 3.45
CA GLU A 18 2.26 11.33 2.06
C GLU A 18 3.42 11.68 1.11
N LYS A 19 4.34 12.54 1.56
CA LYS A 19 5.55 12.85 0.80
C LYS A 19 6.45 11.62 0.64
N ALA A 20 6.62 10.84 1.70
CA ALA A 20 7.36 9.58 1.66
C ALA A 20 6.70 8.56 0.71
N ARG A 21 5.37 8.45 0.73
CA ARG A 21 4.61 7.57 -0.17
C ARG A 21 4.78 7.95 -1.63
N THR A 22 4.75 9.25 -1.94
CA THR A 22 4.84 9.77 -3.32
C THR A 22 6.27 9.82 -3.86
N GLN A 23 7.26 10.11 -3.01
CA GLN A 23 8.67 10.26 -3.43
C GLN A 23 9.54 9.02 -3.14
N GLY A 24 8.98 8.00 -2.49
CA GLY A 24 9.69 6.79 -2.08
C GLY A 24 10.40 6.91 -0.74
N GLU A 25 10.90 8.09 -0.36
CA GLU A 25 11.46 8.33 0.97
C GLU A 25 11.61 9.81 1.31
N VAL A 26 11.71 10.09 2.61
CA VAL A 26 12.06 11.40 3.17
C VAL A 26 13.03 11.24 4.33
N LEU A 27 13.81 12.28 4.61
CA LEU A 27 14.73 12.31 5.74
C LEU A 27 14.14 13.13 6.90
N ILE A 28 14.43 12.70 8.13
CA ILE A 28 14.14 13.46 9.35
C ILE A 28 15.45 13.70 10.09
N LYS A 29 15.83 14.97 10.24
CA LYS A 29 17.02 15.41 10.98
C LYS A 29 16.67 15.89 12.38
N ARG A 30 17.35 15.37 13.39
CA ARG A 30 17.23 15.81 14.79
C ARG A 30 18.30 16.85 15.14
N LYS A 31 18.10 17.54 16.28
CA LYS A 31 19.03 18.58 16.76
C LYS A 31 20.41 18.02 17.14
N ASP A 32 20.47 16.76 17.56
CA ASP A 32 21.70 16.01 17.84
C ASP A 32 22.49 15.64 16.56
N GLY A 33 22.00 16.02 15.38
CA GLY A 33 22.63 15.73 14.09
C GLY A 33 22.24 14.37 13.50
N SER A 34 21.53 13.52 14.25
CA SER A 34 21.07 12.23 13.74
C SER A 34 20.04 12.40 12.61
N ILE A 35 20.11 11.51 11.62
CA ILE A 35 19.25 11.51 10.44
C ILE A 35 18.55 10.16 10.34
N PHE A 36 17.25 10.19 10.16
CA PHE A 36 16.40 9.01 9.98
C PHE A 36 15.77 9.04 8.58
N VAL A 37 15.55 7.87 8.00
CA VAL A 37 14.82 7.71 6.73
C VAL A 37 13.41 7.21 7.05
N VAL A 38 12.40 7.84 6.46
CA VAL A 38 11.02 7.35 6.44
C VAL A 38 10.67 6.98 5.00
N LYS A 39 10.30 5.72 4.80
CA LYS A 39 9.92 5.16 3.50
C LYS A 39 8.64 4.32 3.64
N PRO A 40 7.78 4.28 2.61
CA PRO A 40 6.61 3.43 2.62
C PRO A 40 7.06 1.96 2.58
N MET A 41 6.40 1.14 3.37
CA MET A 41 6.54 -0.31 3.27
C MET A 41 5.47 -0.82 2.31
N SER A 42 5.88 -1.32 1.15
CA SER A 42 4.98 -2.05 0.26
C SER A 42 4.73 -3.44 0.86
N SER A 43 3.48 -3.77 1.18
CA SER A 43 3.12 -5.17 1.44
C SER A 43 3.35 -5.97 0.15
N LYS A 44 4.06 -7.09 0.24
CA LYS A 44 4.19 -8.00 -0.93
C LYS A 44 2.86 -8.65 -1.30
N ARG A 45 1.92 -8.73 -0.34
CA ARG A 45 0.57 -9.25 -0.57
C ARG A 45 -0.36 -8.13 -0.97
N SER A 46 -1.19 -8.42 -1.97
CA SER A 46 -2.33 -7.58 -2.34
C SER A 46 -3.28 -7.50 -1.14
N PRO A 47 -3.93 -6.34 -0.89
CA PRO A 47 -5.06 -6.28 0.03
C PRO A 47 -6.21 -7.23 -0.34
N LEU A 48 -6.26 -7.69 -1.59
CA LEU A 48 -7.23 -8.66 -2.10
C LEU A 48 -6.72 -10.12 -2.02
N ASP A 49 -5.50 -10.35 -1.51
CA ASP A 49 -4.93 -11.67 -1.29
C ASP A 49 -5.46 -12.27 0.03
N VAL A 50 -6.73 -12.67 -0.01
CA VAL A 50 -7.45 -13.31 1.09
C VAL A 50 -7.70 -14.77 0.79
N ALA A 51 -7.81 -15.60 1.82
CA ALA A 51 -8.12 -17.02 1.66
C ALA A 51 -9.49 -17.18 0.97
N GLY A 52 -9.51 -17.93 -0.13
CA GLY A 52 -10.76 -18.29 -0.81
C GLY A 52 -11.56 -19.32 -0.01
N ILE A 53 -12.88 -19.35 -0.24
CA ILE A 53 -13.75 -20.43 0.21
C ILE A 53 -13.94 -21.45 -0.91
N ASN A 54 -13.75 -22.74 -0.61
CA ASN A 54 -14.04 -23.79 -1.56
C ASN A 54 -15.54 -24.09 -1.56
N VAL A 55 -16.23 -23.70 -2.63
CA VAL A 55 -17.67 -23.94 -2.84
C VAL A 55 -17.96 -25.20 -3.66
N ASN A 56 -16.93 -26.02 -3.94
CA ASN A 56 -17.03 -27.24 -4.74
C ASN A 56 -17.63 -27.01 -6.15
N LEU A 57 -17.29 -25.86 -6.76
CA LEU A 57 -17.74 -25.49 -8.10
C LEU A 57 -16.70 -25.91 -9.14
N SER A 58 -17.12 -26.55 -10.22
CA SER A 58 -16.23 -26.94 -11.32
C SER A 58 -15.97 -25.79 -12.29
N ALA A 59 -14.83 -25.83 -12.97
CA ALA A 59 -14.50 -24.85 -14.01
C ALA A 59 -15.52 -24.87 -15.17
N LYS A 60 -16.13 -26.02 -15.45
CA LYS A 60 -17.15 -26.17 -16.49
C LYS A 60 -18.42 -25.37 -16.13
N GLU A 61 -18.91 -25.53 -14.90
CA GLU A 61 -20.08 -24.80 -14.41
C GLU A 61 -19.86 -23.28 -14.47
N ILE A 62 -18.67 -22.80 -14.12
CA ILE A 62 -18.32 -21.37 -14.25
C ILE A 62 -18.44 -20.90 -15.71
N VAL A 63 -17.87 -21.65 -16.66
CA VAL A 63 -17.90 -21.28 -18.08
C VAL A 63 -19.32 -21.31 -18.63
N ASP A 64 -20.12 -22.30 -18.24
CA ASP A 64 -21.52 -22.43 -18.68
C ASP A 64 -22.36 -21.24 -18.20
N ILE A 65 -22.23 -20.84 -16.92
CA ILE A 65 -22.89 -19.64 -16.36
C ILE A 65 -22.46 -18.36 -17.09
N VAL A 66 -21.16 -18.19 -17.36
CA VAL A 66 -20.65 -17.00 -18.08
C VAL A 66 -21.20 -16.93 -19.50
N ARG A 67 -21.37 -18.07 -20.19
CA ARG A 67 -21.96 -18.12 -21.53
C ARG A 67 -23.43 -17.74 -21.51
N GLU A 68 -24.20 -18.31 -20.59
CA GLU A 68 -25.63 -17.98 -20.42
C GLU A 68 -25.84 -16.47 -20.23
N ILE A 69 -25.02 -15.83 -19.37
CA ILE A 69 -25.11 -14.38 -19.12
C ILE A 69 -24.79 -13.56 -20.38
N ARG A 70 -23.84 -13.99 -21.21
CA ARG A 70 -23.42 -13.27 -22.43
C ARG A 70 -24.34 -13.46 -23.63
N GLU A 71 -25.17 -14.51 -23.60
CA GLU A 71 -26.19 -14.79 -24.63
C GLU A 71 -27.49 -14.01 -24.38
N ARG A 72 -27.61 -13.34 -23.22
CA ARG A 72 -28.66 -12.34 -22.92
C ARG A 72 -28.21 -10.93 -23.29
#